data_AF-A0A954QT76-F1
#
_entry.id   AF-A0A954QT76-F1
#
_cell.length_a   1.000
_cell.length_b   1.000
_cell.length_c   1.000
_cell.angle_alpha   90.00
_cell.angle_beta   90.00
_cell.angle_gamma   90.00
#
_symmetry.space_group_name_H-M   'P 1'
#
loop_
_entity.id
_entity.type
_entity.pdbx_description
1 polymer ?
#
loop_
_entity_poly.entity_id
_entity_poly.type
_entity_poly.pdbx_seq_one_letter_code
_entity_poly.pdbx_strand_id
1 'polypeptide(L)'
;MSPEPQDGQLRATVWEVLGCLLVFFVLGSEAAPNVNEPHYWTIAKRFWDPTFCVGDLLLDRPPAHLLYMGTMGALTRVATFPVAAWLGRIIGWLALSVAWCSLLRELGARRGMAILAAAAWIVLTQACQMSGEWVVGGCEG
;
A
#
# COMPACT_ATOMS: atom_id res chain seq x y z
N MET A 1 -29.58 -11.92 27.89
CA MET A 1 -28.65 -10.82 27.57
C MET A 1 -27.80 -11.31 26.41
N SER A 2 -28.23 -11.08 25.17
CA SER A 2 -27.60 -11.65 23.96
C SER A 2 -26.54 -10.67 23.42
N PRO A 3 -25.24 -11.02 23.43
CA PRO A 3 -24.16 -10.16 22.95
C PRO A 3 -23.99 -10.15 21.42
N GLU A 4 -25.08 -10.29 20.65
CA GLU A 4 -25.02 -10.67 19.23
C GLU A 4 -24.86 -9.56 18.16
N PRO A 5 -25.07 -8.24 18.40
CA PRO A 5 -24.96 -7.24 17.33
C PRO A 5 -23.52 -6.86 16.94
N GLN A 6 -22.58 -6.86 17.90
CA GLN A 6 -21.22 -6.33 17.69
C GLN A 6 -20.33 -7.29 16.90
N ASP A 7 -20.42 -8.59 17.19
CA ASP A 7 -19.63 -9.63 16.51
C ASP A 7 -19.96 -9.71 15.01
N GLY A 8 -21.24 -9.57 14.65
CA GLY A 8 -21.68 -9.56 13.25
C GLY A 8 -21.20 -8.33 12.47
N GLN A 9 -21.05 -7.19 13.14
CA GLN A 9 -20.52 -5.96 12.53
C GLN A 9 -19.00 -6.03 12.33
N LEU A 10 -18.27 -6.56 13.32
CA LEU A 10 -16.84 -6.78 13.22
C LEU A 10 -16.50 -7.75 12.08
N ARG A 11 -17.19 -8.90 12.02
CA ARG A 11 -17.00 -9.89 10.96
C ARG A 11 -17.26 -9.30 9.56
N ALA A 12 -18.34 -8.54 9.41
CA ALA A 12 -18.63 -7.86 8.14
C ALA A 12 -17.54 -6.86 7.77
N THR A 13 -17.04 -6.08 8.73
CA THR A 13 -15.97 -5.10 8.50
C THR A 13 -14.66 -5.77 8.08
N VAL A 14 -14.26 -6.84 8.78
CA VAL A 14 -13.07 -7.64 8.42
C VAL A 14 -13.22 -8.20 7.02
N TRP A 15 -14.40 -8.71 6.67
CA TRP A 15 -14.65 -9.25 5.33
C TRP A 15 -14.52 -8.19 4.24
N GLU A 16 -15.05 -6.99 4.45
CA GLU A 16 -14.89 -5.87 3.50
C GLU A 16 -13.42 -5.46 3.34
N VAL A 17 -12.69 -5.34 4.46
CA VAL A 17 -11.26 -4.99 4.44
C VAL A 17 -10.45 -6.04 3.70
N LEU A 18 -10.67 -7.33 3.97
CA LEU A 18 -9.99 -8.43 3.27
C LEU A 18 -10.39 -8.49 1.79
N GLY A 19 -11.65 -8.17 1.46
CA GLY A 19 -12.11 -8.08 0.08
C GLY A 19 -11.45 -6.93 -0.69
N CYS A 20 -11.36 -5.74 -0.09
CA CYS A 20 -10.64 -4.61 -0.67
C CYS A 20 -9.14 -4.93 -0.82
N LEU A 21 -8.53 -5.55 0.19
CA LEU A 21 -7.14 -6.00 0.14
C LEU A 21 -6.92 -6.97 -1.03
N LEU A 22 -7.82 -7.93 -1.21
CA LEU A 22 -7.75 -8.88 -2.33
C LEU A 22 -7.91 -8.18 -3.68
N VAL A 23 -8.82 -7.21 -3.79
CA VAL A 23 -8.98 -6.41 -5.01
C VAL A 23 -7.70 -5.64 -5.33
N PHE A 24 -7.09 -4.97 -4.35
CA PHE A 24 -5.83 -4.24 -4.53
C PHE A 24 -4.68 -5.19 -4.87
N PHE A 25 -4.61 -6.35 -4.23
CA PHE A 25 -3.63 -7.38 -4.54
C PHE A 25 -3.78 -7.90 -5.97
N VAL A 26 -4.99 -8.23 -6.41
CA VAL A 26 -5.19 -8.86 -7.74
C VAL A 26 -5.10 -7.84 -8.87
N LEU A 27 -5.69 -6.64 -8.71
CA LEU A 27 -5.79 -5.65 -9.78
C LEU A 27 -4.66 -4.63 -9.78
N GLY A 28 -3.99 -4.43 -8.63
CA GLY A 28 -2.86 -3.52 -8.48
C GLY A 28 -1.50 -4.20 -8.43
N SER A 29 -1.42 -5.53 -8.46
CA SER A 29 -0.12 -6.21 -8.47
C SER A 29 0.54 -6.19 -9.84
N GLU A 30 1.57 -5.36 -9.95
CA GLU A 30 2.63 -5.54 -10.94
C GLU A 30 3.81 -6.30 -10.32
N ALA A 31 4.75 -6.77 -11.14
CA ALA A 31 5.97 -7.37 -10.64
C ALA A 31 6.67 -6.41 -9.66
N ALA A 32 7.06 -6.90 -8.49
CA ALA A 32 7.80 -6.13 -7.51
C ALA A 32 9.29 -6.49 -7.57
N PRO A 33 10.21 -5.50 -7.63
CA PRO A 33 9.94 -4.06 -7.66
C PRO A 33 9.39 -3.55 -9.00
N ASN A 34 8.43 -2.62 -8.97
CA ASN A 34 7.93 -1.86 -10.12
C ASN A 34 8.92 -0.76 -10.52
N VAL A 35 8.74 -0.10 -11.67
CA VAL A 35 9.67 0.86 -12.27
C VAL A 35 10.22 1.92 -11.30
N ASN A 36 9.38 2.45 -10.41
CA ASN A 36 9.76 3.50 -9.47
C ASN A 36 10.32 2.94 -8.15
N GLU A 37 9.90 1.74 -7.75
CA GLU A 37 10.21 1.17 -6.44
C GLU A 37 11.72 1.04 -6.17
N PRO A 38 12.59 0.62 -7.13
CA PRO A 38 14.04 0.57 -6.94
C PRO A 38 14.62 1.90 -6.47
N HIS A 39 14.15 3.03 -6.99
CA HIS A 39 14.63 4.35 -6.57
C HIS A 39 14.35 4.59 -5.08
N TYR A 40 13.12 4.34 -4.64
CA TYR A 40 12.73 4.52 -3.24
C TYR A 40 13.41 3.50 -2.31
N TRP A 41 13.51 2.24 -2.72
CA TRP A 41 14.13 1.19 -1.91
C TRP A 41 15.64 1.37 -1.76
N THR A 42 16.34 1.86 -2.80
CA THR A 42 17.78 2.14 -2.73
C THR A 42 18.08 3.38 -1.88
N ILE A 43 17.29 4.45 -2.00
CA ILE A 43 17.38 5.62 -1.12
C ILE A 43 17.09 5.21 0.33
N ALA A 44 16.07 4.39 0.55
CA ALA A 44 15.75 3.86 1.88
C ALA A 44 16.86 2.99 2.47
N LYS A 45 17.53 2.17 1.64
CA LYS A 45 18.69 1.39 2.08
C LYS A 45 19.85 2.29 2.45
N ARG A 46 20.16 3.29 1.63
CA ARG A 46 21.17 4.31 1.90
C ARG A 46 20.91 5.07 3.21
N PHE A 47 19.64 5.39 3.49
CA PHE A 47 19.22 6.06 4.71
C PHE A 47 19.56 5.25 5.98
N TRP A 48 19.37 3.92 5.94
CA TRP A 48 19.68 3.03 7.06
C TRP A 48 21.11 2.50 7.07
N ASP A 49 21.80 2.51 5.93
CA ASP A 49 23.17 2.08 5.73
C ASP A 49 23.92 3.09 4.85
N PRO A 50 24.59 4.10 5.46
CA PRO A 50 25.35 5.12 4.75
C PRO A 50 26.58 4.59 4.01
N THR A 51 26.89 3.29 4.10
CA THR A 51 27.98 2.66 3.33
C THR A 51 27.49 2.03 2.03
N PHE A 52 26.18 1.85 1.87
CA PHE A 52 25.56 1.30 0.66
C PHE A 52 25.70 2.27 -0.52
N CYS A 53 26.41 1.88 -1.59
CA CYS A 53 26.54 2.67 -2.84
C CYS A 53 27.07 4.11 -2.62
N VAL A 54 28.15 4.27 -1.86
CA VAL A 54 28.83 5.56 -1.66
C VAL A 54 29.30 6.15 -3.00
N GLY A 55 29.10 7.45 -3.21
CA GLY A 55 29.50 8.16 -4.42
C GLY A 55 28.46 8.12 -5.54
N ASP A 56 27.32 7.47 -5.30
CA ASP A 56 26.19 7.53 -6.21
C ASP A 56 25.45 8.87 -6.09
N LEU A 57 25.38 9.61 -7.19
CA LEU A 57 24.83 10.97 -7.24
C LEU A 57 23.33 11.06 -6.90
N LEU A 58 22.58 9.95 -7.03
CA LEU A 58 21.18 9.88 -6.65
C LEU A 58 21.06 9.65 -5.14
N LEU A 59 21.88 8.75 -4.59
CA LEU A 59 21.80 8.32 -3.20
C LEU A 59 22.52 9.27 -2.22
N ASP A 60 23.47 10.07 -2.68
CA ASP A 60 24.18 11.04 -1.85
C ASP A 60 23.38 12.34 -1.59
N ARG A 61 22.16 12.43 -2.11
CA ARG A 61 21.26 13.56 -1.83
C ARG A 61 20.43 13.32 -0.57
N PRO A 62 20.04 14.38 0.16
CA PRO A 62 19.11 14.26 1.27
C PRO A 62 17.79 13.62 0.81
N PRO A 63 17.25 12.64 1.54
CA PRO A 63 15.99 12.01 1.18
C PRO A 63 14.81 12.98 1.40
N ALA A 64 13.88 13.03 0.43
CA ALA A 64 12.71 13.90 0.51
C ALA A 64 11.64 13.38 1.50
N HIS A 65 11.55 12.06 1.71
CA HIS A 65 10.41 11.42 2.36
C HIS A 65 10.81 10.70 3.65
N LEU A 66 11.21 11.46 4.66
CA LEU A 66 11.79 10.94 5.91
C LEU A 66 10.91 9.90 6.62
N LEU A 67 9.58 10.09 6.61
CA LEU A 67 8.67 9.12 7.24
C LEU A 67 8.70 7.78 6.52
N TYR A 68 8.68 7.78 5.18
CA TYR A 68 8.81 6.57 4.38
C TYR A 68 10.16 5.88 4.65
N MET A 69 11.25 6.66 4.63
CA MET A 69 12.59 6.12 4.89
C MET A 69 12.71 5.50 6.29
N GLY A 70 12.17 6.15 7.31
CA GLY A 70 12.19 5.66 8.69
C GLY A 70 11.26 4.49 8.97
N THR A 71 10.16 4.35 8.22
CA THR A 71 9.17 3.28 8.45
C THR A 71 9.35 2.14 7.45
N MET A 72 8.91 2.31 6.21
CA MET A 72 9.04 1.30 5.15
C MET A 72 10.50 0.96 4.88
N GLY A 73 11.39 1.97 4.90
CA GLY A 73 12.81 1.74 4.67
C GLY A 73 13.48 0.82 5.69
N ALA A 74 12.92 0.69 6.90
CA ALA A 74 13.45 -0.23 7.92
C ALA A 74 13.38 -1.70 7.46
N LEU A 75 12.47 -2.04 6.55
CA LEU A 75 12.36 -3.37 5.95
C LEU A 75 13.66 -3.78 5.22
N THR A 76 14.39 -2.82 4.63
CA THR A 76 15.65 -3.07 3.91
C THR A 76 16.81 -3.54 4.81
N ARG A 77 16.61 -3.49 6.13
CA ARG A 77 17.58 -4.00 7.12
C ARG A 77 17.48 -5.51 7.30
N VAL A 78 16.32 -6.09 7.04
CA VAL A 78 16.02 -7.51 7.34
C VAL A 78 15.53 -8.29 6.12
N ALA A 79 15.22 -7.61 5.01
CA ALA A 79 14.69 -8.21 3.79
C ALA A 79 15.47 -7.73 2.55
N THR A 80 15.45 -8.55 1.49
CA THR A 80 15.91 -8.16 0.15
C THR A 80 14.93 -7.17 -0.48
N PHE A 81 15.34 -6.41 -1.50
CA PHE A 81 14.45 -5.43 -2.14
C PHE A 81 13.12 -5.99 -2.64
N PRO A 82 13.06 -7.15 -3.34
CA PRO A 82 11.77 -7.70 -3.75
C PRO A 82 10.88 -8.07 -2.56
N VAL A 83 11.45 -8.61 -1.49
CA VAL A 83 10.68 -8.98 -0.28
C VAL A 83 10.20 -7.72 0.45
N ALA A 84 11.06 -6.71 0.59
CA ALA A 84 10.69 -5.42 1.18
C ALA A 84 9.58 -4.72 0.39
N ALA A 85 9.65 -4.76 -0.96
CA ALA A 85 8.62 -4.22 -1.84
C ALA A 85 7.26 -4.90 -1.61
N TRP A 86 7.22 -6.23 -1.60
CA TRP A 86 5.97 -6.96 -1.31
C TRP A 86 5.43 -6.69 0.08
N LEU A 87 6.28 -6.66 1.10
CA LEU A 87 5.86 -6.32 2.47
C LEU A 87 5.28 -4.90 2.55
N GLY A 88 5.96 -3.93 1.94
CA GLY A 88 5.52 -2.54 1.88
C GLY A 88 4.17 -2.40 1.18
N ARG A 89 3.96 -3.09 0.06
CA ARG A 89 2.67 -3.13 -0.65
C ARG A 89 1.56 -3.74 0.20
N ILE A 90 1.79 -4.87 0.86
CA ILE A 90 0.79 -5.51 1.74
C ILE A 90 0.41 -4.57 2.89
N ILE A 91 1.38 -3.91 3.51
CA ILE A 91 1.13 -2.93 4.58
C ILE A 91 0.32 -1.75 4.03
N GLY A 92 0.72 -1.19 2.88
CA GLY A 92 0.04 -0.08 2.22
C GLY A 92 -1.40 -0.42 1.84
N TRP A 93 -1.61 -1.56 1.17
CA TRP A 93 -2.95 -2.03 0.78
C TRP A 93 -3.84 -2.33 1.98
N LEU A 94 -3.29 -2.86 3.07
CA LEU A 94 -4.06 -3.10 4.29
C LEU A 94 -4.51 -1.76 4.92
N ALA A 95 -3.59 -0.81 5.07
CA ALA A 95 -3.90 0.52 5.59
C ALA A 95 -4.94 1.23 4.71
N LEU A 96 -4.76 1.17 3.39
CA LEU A 96 -5.69 1.73 2.40
C LEU A 96 -7.06 1.05 2.51
N SER A 97 -7.13 -0.28 2.63
CA SER A 97 -8.38 -1.02 2.74
C SER A 97 -9.18 -0.63 3.99
N VAL A 98 -8.49 -0.47 5.12
CA VAL A 98 -9.11 -0.02 6.37
C VAL A 98 -9.65 1.41 6.24
N ALA A 99 -8.85 2.32 5.70
CA ALA A 99 -9.24 3.72 5.49
C ALA A 99 -10.40 3.84 4.50
N TRP A 100 -10.34 3.11 3.38
CA TRP A 100 -11.34 3.08 2.33
C TRP A 100 -12.70 2.60 2.85
N CYS A 101 -12.71 1.47 3.56
CA CYS A 101 -13.93 0.94 4.14
C CYS A 101 -14.52 1.89 5.20
N SER A 102 -13.67 2.53 6.01
CA SER A 102 -14.10 3.48 7.03
C SER A 102 -14.71 4.73 6.40
N LEU A 103 -14.06 5.29 5.38
CA LEU A 103 -14.57 6.43 4.62
C LEU A 103 -15.94 6.14 4.01
N LEU A 104 -16.10 5.01 3.31
CA LEU A 104 -17.37 4.69 2.66
C LEU A 104 -18.50 4.43 3.65
N ARG A 105 -18.21 3.87 4.82
CA ARG A 105 -19.19 3.73 5.90
C ARG A 105 -19.66 5.09 6.42
N GLU A 106 -18.75 6.03 6.64
CA GLU A 106 -19.10 7.40 7.04
C GLU A 106 -19.92 8.13 5.98
N LEU A 107 -19.71 7.81 4.69
CA LEU A 107 -20.52 8.31 3.58
C LEU A 107 -21.88 7.59 3.43
N GLY A 108 -22.23 6.66 4.33
CA GLY A 108 -23.50 5.95 4.32
C GLY A 108 -23.59 4.82 3.30
N ALA A 109 -22.45 4.31 2.80
CA ALA A 109 -22.44 3.20 1.86
C ALA A 109 -22.97 1.92 2.50
N ARG A 110 -23.67 1.12 1.69
CA ARG A 110 -24.15 -0.22 2.09
C ARG A 110 -22.98 -1.19 2.19
N ARG A 111 -23.14 -2.24 3.01
CA ARG A 111 -22.17 -3.34 3.11
C ARG A 111 -21.85 -3.92 1.72
N GLY A 112 -20.58 -4.22 1.49
CA GLY A 112 -20.04 -4.74 0.23
C GLY A 112 -19.74 -3.65 -0.82
N MET A 113 -20.30 -2.45 -0.69
CA MET A 113 -20.03 -1.36 -1.64
C MET A 113 -18.58 -0.91 -1.62
N ALA A 114 -17.86 -1.08 -0.51
CA ALA A 114 -16.44 -0.75 -0.44
C ALA A 114 -15.60 -1.55 -1.45
N ILE A 115 -15.90 -2.84 -1.60
CA ILE A 115 -15.19 -3.74 -2.51
C ILE A 115 -15.50 -3.37 -3.97
N LEU A 116 -16.78 -3.14 -4.28
CA LEU A 116 -17.21 -2.73 -5.61
C LEU A 116 -16.61 -1.37 -6.01
N ALA A 117 -16.62 -0.41 -5.09
CA ALA A 117 -16.05 0.91 -5.32
C ALA A 117 -14.53 0.84 -5.51
N ALA A 118 -13.82 0.01 -4.73
CA ALA A 118 -12.38 -0.22 -4.91
C ALA A 118 -12.07 -0.81 -6.29
N ALA A 119 -12.82 -1.83 -6.71
CA ALA A 119 -12.64 -2.46 -8.02
C ALA A 119 -12.97 -1.48 -9.16
N ALA A 120 -14.08 -0.76 -9.05
CA ALA A 120 -14.49 0.24 -10.03
C ALA A 120 -13.45 1.36 -10.15
N TRP A 121 -12.92 1.86 -9.03
CA TRP A 121 -11.87 2.87 -9.03
C TRP A 121 -10.64 2.40 -9.80
N ILE A 122 -10.09 1.23 -9.50
CA ILE A 122 -8.91 0.71 -10.20
C ILE A 122 -9.18 0.54 -11.70
N VAL A 123 -10.30 -0.10 -12.06
CA VAL A 123 -10.65 -0.34 -13.46
C VAL A 123 -10.79 0.97 -14.22
N LEU A 124 -11.45 1.98 -13.63
CA LEU A 124 -11.61 3.29 -14.26
C LEU A 124 -10.28 4.04 -14.36
N THR A 125 -9.43 3.99 -13.33
CA THR A 125 -8.11 4.61 -13.37
C THR A 125 -7.26 4.01 -14.50
N GLN A 126 -7.26 2.68 -14.64
CA GLN A 126 -6.53 1.98 -15.71
C GLN A 126 -7.13 2.23 -17.10
N ALA A 127 -8.45 2.11 -17.24
CA ALA A 127 -9.13 2.22 -18.53
C ALA A 127 -9.17 3.67 -19.07
N CYS A 128 -9.25 4.65 -18.18
CA CYS A 128 -9.30 6.07 -18.54
C CYS A 128 -7.95 6.78 -18.42
N GLN A 129 -6.85 6.04 -18.15
CA GLN A 129 -5.50 6.58 -17.95
C GLN A 129 -5.47 7.75 -16.96
N MET A 130 -6.22 7.62 -15.87
CA MET A 130 -6.22 8.63 -14.83
C MET A 130 -4.95 8.50 -13.99
N SER A 131 -4.44 9.63 -13.55
CA SER A 131 -3.38 9.67 -12.54
C SER A 131 -3.85 9.04 -11.22
N GLY A 132 -2.94 8.35 -10.54
CA GLY A 132 -3.18 7.76 -9.21
C GLY A 132 -3.12 6.24 -9.18
N GLU A 133 -2.79 5.60 -10.30
CA GLU A 133 -2.51 4.16 -10.40
C GLU A 133 -1.43 3.71 -9.41
N TRP A 134 -0.46 4.59 -9.10
CA TRP A 134 0.59 4.36 -8.12
C TRP A 134 0.09 4.11 -6.70
N VAL A 135 -1.12 4.58 -6.34
CA VAL A 135 -1.68 4.40 -4.99
C VAL A 135 -1.86 2.92 -4.66
N VAL A 136 -2.07 2.07 -5.68
CA VAL A 136 -2.15 0.62 -5.53
C VAL A 136 -1.04 -0.13 -6.27
N GLY A 137 -0.34 0.51 -7.21
CA GLY A 137 0.66 -0.13 -8.09
C GLY A 137 2.03 -0.40 -7.46
N GLY A 138 2.35 0.23 -6.32
CA GLY A 138 3.66 0.09 -5.69
C GLY A 138 3.73 0.59 -4.26
N CYS A 139 4.85 0.31 -3.61
CA CYS A 139 5.27 0.95 -2.38
C CYS A 139 6.39 1.94 -2.74
N GLU A 140 5.96 3.17 -3.02
CA GLU A 140 6.77 4.31 -3.39
C GLU A 140 6.38 5.50 -2.51
N GLY A 141 7.34 6.34 -2.11
CA GLY A 141 7.10 7.26 -1.01
C GLY A 141 8.08 8.37 -0.84
#